data_AF-A0AAV0JSE5-F1
#
_entry.id   AF-A0AAV0JSE5-F1
#
_cell.length_a   1.000
_cell.length_b   1.000
_cell.length_c   1.000
_cell.angle_alpha   90.00
_cell.angle_beta   90.00
_cell.angle_gamma   90.00
#
_symmetry.space_group_name_H-M   'P 1'
#
loop_
_entity.id
_entity.type
_entity.pdbx_description
1 polymer ?
#
loop_
_entity_poly.entity_id
_entity_poly.type
_entity_poly.pdbx_seq_one_letter_code
_entity_poly.pdbx_strand_id
1 'polypeptide(L)'
;MVCGGAPQGAVRSARAGEFARAISSCGRLRVSDRNPNWEMETMPLERVMGDMLLLPTGDVIVINGAGRGTAGWENGREPVTAPVIYRPSAPQIWRFSVMAASPTARMYHSSAILLGDGRILVGGSNPHVFYNFTGVLYPTELKLDAFSPPYLSPAYDPVRPRIVGVRAAAAPAAVRGYGEEIRVSFCVTRYLTRSAVSVRIVAPSFTTHSFAMNQRMVVLRIVDVKQKASDMYTVTVVGPSTAEIAPPGYYMMFVVHAGIPSSCIWIKLQSR
;
A
#
# COMPACT_ATOMS: atom_id res chain seq x y z
N MET A 1 2.55 9.22 6.51
CA MET A 1 3.99 9.15 6.24
C MET A 1 4.24 9.84 4.91
N VAL A 2 5.32 10.58 4.77
CA VAL A 2 5.74 11.25 3.54
C VAL A 2 7.21 10.96 3.35
N CYS A 3 7.63 10.56 2.14
CA CYS A 3 9.00 10.18 1.84
C CYS A 3 9.51 10.82 0.56
N GLY A 4 10.73 11.34 0.63
CA GLY A 4 11.45 11.90 -0.50
C GLY A 4 10.86 13.16 -1.09
N GLY A 5 11.06 13.34 -2.39
CA GLY A 5 10.77 14.59 -3.09
C GLY A 5 12.03 15.31 -3.55
N ALA A 6 11.81 16.41 -4.28
CA ALA A 6 12.88 17.22 -4.84
C ALA A 6 13.29 18.32 -3.86
N PRO A 7 14.58 18.67 -3.76
CA PRO A 7 15.00 19.80 -2.95
C PRO A 7 14.45 21.12 -3.50
N GLN A 8 14.39 22.13 -2.62
CA GLN A 8 13.95 23.47 -3.00
C GLN A 8 14.78 23.99 -4.18
N GLY A 9 14.13 24.58 -5.18
CA GLY A 9 14.79 25.11 -6.37
C GLY A 9 15.08 24.08 -7.47
N ALA A 10 14.90 22.78 -7.23
CA ALA A 10 15.24 21.72 -8.18
C ALA A 10 14.52 21.85 -9.55
N VAL A 11 13.32 22.43 -9.60
CA VAL A 11 12.60 22.64 -10.88
C VAL A 11 13.35 23.63 -11.77
N ARG A 12 13.95 24.69 -11.21
CA ARG A 12 14.74 25.66 -11.98
C ARG A 12 16.02 25.01 -12.49
N SER A 13 16.73 24.28 -11.64
CA SER A 13 17.93 23.54 -12.02
C SER A 13 17.65 22.50 -13.11
N ALA A 14 16.57 21.72 -12.98
CA ALA A 14 16.22 20.68 -13.95
C ALA A 14 15.93 21.26 -15.34
N ARG A 15 15.26 22.42 -15.41
CA ARG A 15 15.04 23.15 -16.68
C ARG A 15 16.32 23.68 -17.30
N ALA A 16 17.38 23.89 -16.53
CA ALA A 16 18.70 24.24 -17.00
C ALA A 16 19.59 23.01 -17.31
N GLY A 17 19.05 21.79 -17.20
CA GLY A 17 19.79 20.55 -17.42
C GLY A 17 20.52 20.00 -16.18
N GLU A 18 20.32 20.61 -15.01
CA GLU A 18 20.93 20.19 -13.75
C GLU A 18 19.93 19.45 -12.85
N PHE A 19 20.09 18.14 -12.71
CA PHE A 19 19.15 17.30 -11.98
C PHE A 19 19.62 17.10 -10.54
N ALA A 20 19.06 17.82 -9.57
CA ALA A 20 19.46 17.67 -8.16
C ALA A 20 19.16 16.27 -7.61
N ARG A 21 19.96 15.78 -6.66
CA ARG A 21 19.68 14.52 -5.94
C ARG A 21 18.36 14.64 -5.19
N ALA A 22 17.53 13.60 -5.26
CA ALA A 22 16.29 13.53 -4.50
C ALA A 22 16.57 13.46 -2.99
N ILE A 23 15.59 13.88 -2.21
CA ILE A 23 15.65 13.81 -0.75
C ILE A 23 15.38 12.36 -0.31
N SER A 24 16.10 11.89 0.71
CA SER A 24 15.91 10.56 1.33
C SER A 24 15.15 10.61 2.66
N SER A 25 14.74 11.78 3.14
CA SER A 25 13.99 11.89 4.39
C SER A 25 12.59 11.32 4.27
N CYS A 26 12.18 10.59 5.28
CA CYS A 26 10.84 10.08 5.51
C CYS A 26 10.32 10.60 6.84
N GLY A 27 9.15 11.23 6.85
CA GLY A 27 8.47 11.68 8.05
C GLY A 27 7.21 10.87 8.30
N ARG A 28 6.98 10.45 9.55
CA ARG A 28 5.69 9.94 10.02
C ARG A 28 5.15 10.82 11.14
N LEU A 29 3.83 10.90 11.21
CA LEU A 29 3.11 11.76 12.14
C LEU A 29 1.92 11.00 12.69
N ARG A 30 1.74 11.03 14.01
CA ARG A 30 0.51 10.59 14.67
C ARG A 30 -0.37 11.80 14.89
N VAL A 31 -1.31 12.02 13.98
CA VAL A 31 -2.20 13.20 13.98
C VAL A 31 -3.14 13.27 15.18
N SER A 32 -3.35 12.15 15.89
CA SER A 32 -4.21 12.08 17.08
C SER A 32 -3.50 12.50 18.37
N ASP A 33 -2.19 12.76 18.34
CA ASP A 33 -1.46 13.20 19.53
C ASP A 33 -1.82 14.63 19.90
N ARG A 34 -1.78 14.95 21.20
CA ARG A 34 -2.03 16.33 21.68
C ARG A 34 -1.07 17.35 21.07
N ASN A 35 0.18 16.93 20.81
CA ASN A 35 1.18 17.71 20.10
C ASN A 35 1.84 16.83 19.03
N PRO A 36 1.27 16.73 17.82
CA PRO A 36 1.80 15.88 16.76
C PRO A 36 3.20 16.34 16.35
N ASN A 37 4.19 15.44 16.45
CA ASN A 37 5.56 15.70 16.02
C ASN A 37 5.99 14.72 14.93
N TRP A 38 6.77 15.22 13.97
CA TRP A 38 7.34 14.37 12.92
C TRP A 38 8.44 13.48 13.49
N GLU A 39 8.27 12.18 13.34
CA GLU A 39 9.35 11.22 13.53
C GLU A 39 10.03 11.02 12.17
N MET A 40 11.27 11.47 12.09
CA MET A 40 12.05 11.49 10.85
C MET A 40 13.00 10.31 10.77
N GLU A 41 13.09 9.71 9.58
CA GLU A 41 13.96 8.60 9.25
C GLU A 41 14.53 8.79 7.85
N THR A 42 15.56 8.03 7.49
CA THR A 42 16.19 8.10 6.17
C THR A 42 15.90 6.82 5.39
N MET A 43 15.20 6.93 4.26
CA MET A 43 15.00 5.80 3.37
C MET A 43 16.29 5.45 2.61
N PRO A 44 16.55 4.16 2.32
CA PRO A 44 17.80 3.71 1.71
C PRO A 44 17.95 4.13 0.24
N LEU A 45 16.85 4.47 -0.43
CA LEU A 45 16.83 4.88 -1.84
C LEU A 45 16.01 6.17 -1.97
N GLU A 46 16.70 7.31 -2.06
CA GLU A 46 16.08 8.60 -2.36
C GLU A 46 15.26 8.54 -3.65
N ARG A 47 14.15 9.29 -3.70
CA ARG A 47 13.36 9.38 -4.92
C ARG A 47 12.45 10.59 -4.97
N VAL A 48 12.28 11.10 -6.18
CA VAL A 48 11.14 11.91 -6.62
C VAL A 48 10.12 11.00 -7.30
N MET A 49 8.87 11.43 -7.35
CA MET A 49 7.80 10.73 -8.08
C MET A 49 7.54 9.28 -7.65
N GLY A 50 7.87 8.93 -6.40
CA GLY A 50 7.55 7.61 -5.86
C GLY A 50 6.07 7.49 -5.50
N ASP A 51 5.44 6.39 -5.90
CA ASP A 51 4.12 5.99 -5.40
C ASP A 51 4.28 5.32 -4.03
N MET A 52 3.47 5.75 -3.05
CA MET A 52 3.44 5.18 -1.70
C MET A 52 2.10 4.49 -1.45
N LEU A 53 2.12 3.17 -1.26
CA LEU A 53 0.91 2.37 -1.07
C LEU A 53 0.87 1.66 0.28
N LEU A 54 -0.32 1.58 0.89
CA LEU A 54 -0.58 0.79 2.08
C LEU A 54 -0.78 -0.67 1.69
N LEU A 55 -0.01 -1.57 2.29
CA LEU A 55 -0.16 -3.01 2.12
C LEU A 55 -1.15 -3.59 3.12
N PRO A 56 -1.79 -4.74 2.84
CA PRO A 56 -2.68 -5.41 3.79
C PRO A 56 -1.99 -5.73 5.13
N THR A 57 -0.67 -5.92 5.12
CA THR A 57 0.16 -6.15 6.32
C THR A 57 0.35 -4.91 7.18
N GLY A 58 -0.08 -3.73 6.70
CA GLY A 58 0.10 -2.44 7.37
C GLY A 58 1.47 -1.81 7.12
N ASP A 59 2.29 -2.50 6.34
CA ASP A 59 3.52 -1.95 5.79
C ASP A 59 3.19 -0.93 4.69
N VAL A 60 4.16 -0.08 4.38
CA VAL A 60 4.08 0.88 3.28
C VAL A 60 5.10 0.47 2.23
N ILE A 61 4.69 0.33 0.99
CA ILE A 61 5.63 0.23 -0.13
C ILE A 61 5.85 1.58 -0.78
N VAL A 62 7.10 1.86 -1.12
CA VAL A 62 7.52 2.98 -1.96
C VAL A 62 8.04 2.40 -3.27
N ILE A 63 7.40 2.71 -4.40
CA ILE A 63 7.70 2.15 -5.73
C ILE A 63 7.70 3.25 -6.80
N ASN A 64 8.30 3.00 -7.97
CA ASN A 64 8.46 3.97 -9.06
C ASN A 64 9.31 5.19 -8.71
N GLY A 65 9.55 6.04 -9.70
CA GLY A 65 10.23 7.33 -9.52
C GLY A 65 11.71 7.32 -9.89
N ALA A 66 12.36 8.43 -9.56
CA ALA A 66 13.70 8.77 -10.04
C ALA A 66 14.58 9.30 -8.89
N GLY A 67 15.88 8.98 -8.90
CA GLY A 67 16.82 9.35 -7.85
C GLY A 67 17.29 10.81 -7.96
N ARG A 68 17.12 11.44 -9.12
CA ARG A 68 17.50 12.83 -9.37
C ARG A 68 16.47 13.58 -10.21
N GLY A 69 16.47 14.91 -10.06
CA GLY A 69 15.63 15.83 -10.80
C GLY A 69 14.28 16.09 -10.12
N THR A 70 13.22 16.22 -10.92
CA THR A 70 11.87 16.55 -10.43
C THR A 70 10.77 15.80 -11.17
N ALA A 71 9.54 15.92 -10.66
CA ALA A 71 8.35 15.67 -11.46
C ALA A 71 8.25 16.65 -12.65
N GLY A 72 7.52 16.24 -13.69
CA GLY A 72 7.30 17.01 -14.90
C GLY A 72 8.23 16.59 -16.04
N TRP A 73 7.74 15.68 -16.88
CA TRP A 73 8.38 15.19 -18.11
C TRP A 73 9.90 14.99 -18.02
N GLU A 74 10.67 15.59 -18.94
CA GLU A 74 12.12 15.44 -19.16
C GLU A 74 13.02 15.71 -17.94
N ASN A 75 12.44 16.03 -16.79
CA ASN A 75 13.15 16.47 -15.59
C ASN A 75 13.57 15.34 -14.64
N GLY A 76 13.20 14.08 -14.89
CA GLY A 76 13.63 12.95 -14.07
C GLY A 76 14.93 12.30 -14.59
N ARG A 77 15.84 11.89 -13.69
CA ARG A 77 17.05 11.10 -14.02
C ARG A 77 17.26 9.99 -13.01
N GLU A 78 17.99 8.96 -13.42
CA GLU A 78 18.39 7.81 -12.60
C GLU A 78 17.15 7.07 -12.04
N PRO A 79 16.46 6.25 -12.87
CA PRO A 79 15.26 5.54 -12.43
C PRO A 79 15.55 4.68 -11.21
N VAL A 80 14.70 4.79 -10.18
CA VAL A 80 14.82 3.95 -8.99
C VAL A 80 13.96 2.71 -9.17
N THR A 81 14.59 1.66 -9.66
CA THR A 81 13.94 0.42 -10.08
C THR A 81 13.62 -0.55 -8.95
N ALA A 82 14.28 -0.42 -7.80
CA ALA A 82 14.01 -1.21 -6.62
C ALA A 82 12.94 -0.55 -5.73
N PRO A 83 11.83 -1.25 -5.44
CA PRO A 83 10.88 -0.83 -4.42
C PRO A 83 11.51 -0.90 -3.02
N VAL A 84 10.96 -0.13 -2.09
CA VAL A 84 11.32 -0.19 -0.67
C VAL A 84 10.07 -0.48 0.14
N ILE A 85 10.11 -1.50 0.99
CA ILE A 85 9.05 -1.74 1.99
C ILE A 85 9.49 -1.12 3.31
N TYR A 86 8.64 -0.24 3.85
CA TYR A 86 8.73 0.35 5.18
C TYR A 86 7.76 -0.35 6.13
N ARG A 87 8.26 -0.84 7.27
CA ARG A 87 7.50 -1.55 8.31
C ARG A 87 7.36 -0.68 9.56
N PRO A 88 6.24 0.04 9.75
CA PRO A 88 6.12 1.06 10.80
C PRO A 88 6.32 0.52 12.22
N SER A 89 5.96 -0.73 12.47
CA SER A 89 6.06 -1.40 13.77
C SER A 89 7.41 -2.07 14.05
N ALA A 90 8.28 -2.19 13.04
CA ALA A 90 9.58 -2.81 13.22
C ALA A 90 10.54 -1.90 14.00
N PRO A 91 11.59 -2.45 14.65
CA PRO A 91 12.68 -1.65 15.18
C PRO A 91 13.34 -0.83 14.07
N GLN A 92 13.79 0.39 14.38
CA GLN A 92 14.26 1.38 13.39
C GLN A 92 15.25 0.81 12.37
N ILE A 93 16.24 0.04 12.80
CA ILE A 93 17.27 -0.57 11.93
C ILE A 93 16.72 -1.60 10.92
N TRP A 94 15.50 -2.09 11.12
CA TRP A 94 14.83 -3.11 10.29
C TRP A 94 13.58 -2.58 9.57
N ARG A 95 13.31 -1.27 9.67
CA ARG A 95 12.07 -0.69 9.10
C ARG A 95 12.07 -0.70 7.59
N PHE A 96 13.20 -0.40 6.96
CA PHE A 96 13.30 -0.37 5.52
C PHE A 96 13.89 -1.68 4.98
N SER A 97 13.34 -2.17 3.88
CA SER A 97 13.91 -3.27 3.13
C SER A 97 13.83 -2.98 1.64
N VAL A 98 14.98 -3.05 0.97
CA VAL A 98 15.07 -2.90 -0.49
C VAL A 98 14.64 -4.21 -1.14
N MET A 99 13.72 -4.13 -2.09
CA MET A 99 13.17 -5.27 -2.81
C MET A 99 13.91 -5.50 -4.12
N ALA A 100 13.60 -6.61 -4.81
CA ALA A 100 14.14 -6.88 -6.13
C ALA A 100 13.78 -5.76 -7.13
N ALA A 101 14.75 -5.39 -7.96
CA ALA A 101 14.59 -4.34 -8.96
C ALA A 101 13.79 -4.82 -10.18
N SER A 102 12.98 -3.92 -10.76
CA SER A 102 12.37 -4.11 -12.09
C SER A 102 13.33 -3.63 -13.19
N PRO A 103 13.40 -4.26 -14.37
CA PRO A 103 14.14 -3.70 -15.50
C PRO A 103 13.47 -2.44 -16.09
N THR A 104 12.20 -2.17 -15.74
CA THR A 104 11.40 -1.10 -16.32
C THR A 104 11.59 0.21 -15.56
N ALA A 105 11.98 1.27 -16.26
CA ALA A 105 12.06 2.62 -15.71
C ALA A 105 10.66 3.25 -15.59
N ARG A 106 10.07 3.24 -14.38
CA ARG A 106 8.76 3.85 -14.10
C ARG A 106 8.95 5.30 -13.65
N MET A 107 8.95 6.22 -14.60
CA MET A 107 9.25 7.66 -14.46
C MET A 107 7.98 8.52 -14.31
N TYR A 108 8.02 9.81 -14.66
CA TYR A 108 6.85 10.69 -14.61
C TYR A 108 5.64 10.13 -15.37
N HIS A 109 4.44 10.25 -14.79
CA HIS A 109 3.22 9.55 -15.22
C HIS A 109 3.24 8.02 -15.07
N SER A 110 4.13 7.44 -14.26
CA SER A 110 3.87 6.10 -13.71
C SER A 110 2.77 6.15 -12.66
N SER A 111 2.17 4.99 -12.39
CA SER A 111 1.21 4.83 -11.31
C SER A 111 1.28 3.41 -10.74
N ALA A 112 0.89 3.26 -9.49
CA ALA A 112 0.76 1.97 -8.83
C ALA A 112 -0.51 1.89 -7.98
N ILE A 113 -1.13 0.70 -7.94
CA ILE A 113 -2.31 0.42 -7.10
C ILE A 113 -2.22 -0.97 -6.45
N LEU A 114 -2.80 -1.10 -5.26
CA LEU A 114 -2.97 -2.40 -4.59
C LEU A 114 -4.06 -3.22 -5.30
N LEU A 115 -3.80 -4.50 -5.55
CA LEU A 115 -4.77 -5.45 -6.09
C LEU A 115 -5.42 -6.29 -4.98
N GLY A 116 -6.60 -6.83 -5.29
CA GLY A 116 -7.36 -7.65 -4.34
C GLY A 116 -6.69 -8.96 -3.92
N ASP A 117 -5.71 -9.46 -4.67
CA ASP A 117 -4.89 -10.61 -4.28
C ASP A 117 -3.63 -10.24 -3.49
N GLY A 118 -3.44 -8.95 -3.17
CA GLY A 118 -2.31 -8.43 -2.43
C GLY A 118 -1.09 -8.10 -3.29
N ARG A 119 -1.11 -8.29 -4.61
CA ARG A 119 -0.08 -7.77 -5.52
C ARG A 119 -0.23 -6.27 -5.72
N ILE A 120 0.76 -5.66 -6.35
CA ILE A 120 0.72 -4.25 -6.75
C ILE A 120 0.80 -4.18 -8.26
N LEU A 121 -0.21 -3.61 -8.90
CA LEU A 121 -0.18 -3.32 -10.33
C LEU A 121 0.60 -2.03 -10.54
N VAL A 122 1.52 -2.05 -11.51
CA VAL A 122 2.39 -0.93 -11.86
C VAL A 122 2.25 -0.65 -13.35
N GLY A 123 1.99 0.61 -13.72
CA GLY A 123 1.75 1.05 -15.09
C GLY A 123 2.44 2.37 -15.43
N GLY A 124 2.40 2.75 -16.70
CA GLY A 124 3.10 3.93 -17.24
C GLY A 124 4.60 3.70 -17.40
N SER A 125 5.46 4.65 -17.66
CA SER A 125 5.32 6.09 -17.63
C SER A 125 5.23 6.71 -19.02
N ASN A 126 4.79 7.97 -19.06
CA ASN A 126 5.07 8.85 -20.19
C ASN A 126 5.82 10.09 -19.69
N PRO A 127 7.17 10.07 -19.68
CA PRO A 127 7.98 11.20 -19.27
C PRO A 127 8.14 12.27 -20.36
N HIS A 128 7.30 12.24 -21.40
CA HIS A 128 7.36 13.15 -22.55
C HIS A 128 6.04 13.90 -22.77
N VAL A 129 6.11 15.08 -23.41
CA VAL A 129 4.92 15.89 -23.77
C VAL A 129 4.00 15.12 -24.72
N PHE A 130 4.60 14.37 -25.66
CA PHE A 130 3.92 13.46 -26.58
C PHE A 130 4.37 12.02 -26.32
N TYR A 131 3.67 11.03 -26.87
CA TYR A 131 4.16 9.66 -26.79
C TYR A 131 5.39 9.48 -27.68
N ASN A 132 6.51 9.17 -27.07
CA ASN A 132 7.76 8.92 -27.77
C ASN A 132 8.37 7.59 -27.32
N PHE A 133 8.56 6.68 -28.28
CA PHE A 133 8.98 5.30 -28.02
C PHE A 133 10.46 5.06 -28.38
N THR A 134 11.13 5.99 -29.08
CA THR A 134 12.48 5.78 -29.62
C THR A 134 13.29 7.08 -29.62
N GLY A 135 14.63 6.98 -29.56
CA GLY A 135 15.48 8.17 -29.62
C GLY A 135 15.37 9.10 -28.40
N VAL A 136 14.85 8.59 -27.28
CA VAL A 136 14.66 9.31 -26.02
C VAL A 136 15.27 8.54 -24.86
N LEU A 137 15.62 9.25 -23.79
CA LEU A 137 16.27 8.65 -22.62
C LEU A 137 15.39 7.61 -21.91
N TYR A 138 14.08 7.87 -21.82
CA TYR A 138 13.12 6.99 -21.15
C TYR A 138 11.84 6.87 -22.00
N PRO A 139 11.76 5.90 -22.92
CA PRO A 139 10.60 5.72 -23.79
C PRO A 139 9.26 5.65 -23.03
N THR A 140 8.18 6.09 -23.68
CA THR A 140 6.81 5.85 -23.21
C THR A 140 6.59 4.34 -23.00
N GLU A 141 6.17 3.96 -21.80
CA GLU A 141 5.95 2.57 -21.40
C GLU A 141 4.46 2.28 -21.23
N LEU A 142 3.98 1.27 -21.96
CA LEU A 142 2.58 0.86 -22.02
C LEU A 142 2.34 -0.49 -21.32
N LYS A 143 3.39 -1.24 -20.99
CA LYS A 143 3.29 -2.52 -20.30
C LYS A 143 2.87 -2.32 -18.86
N LEU A 144 2.19 -3.33 -18.33
CA LEU A 144 1.89 -3.45 -16.91
C LEU A 144 2.80 -4.48 -16.27
N ASP A 145 3.38 -4.13 -15.12
CA ASP A 145 4.07 -5.07 -14.25
C ASP A 145 3.21 -5.34 -13.01
N ALA A 146 3.41 -6.49 -12.38
CA ALA A 146 2.85 -6.78 -11.07
C ALA A 146 3.99 -7.08 -10.09
N PHE A 147 4.17 -6.22 -9.07
CA PHE A 147 5.06 -6.52 -7.97
C PHE A 147 4.38 -7.49 -7.01
N SER A 148 5.08 -8.57 -6.66
CA SER A 148 4.64 -9.58 -5.70
C SER A 148 5.40 -9.40 -4.38
N PRO A 149 4.79 -8.81 -3.33
CA PRO A 149 5.47 -8.59 -2.06
C PRO A 149 5.88 -9.89 -1.37
N PRO A 150 6.88 -9.88 -0.47
CA PRO A 150 7.39 -11.09 0.18
C PRO A 150 6.32 -11.96 0.86
N TYR A 151 5.25 -11.35 1.38
CA TYR A 151 4.13 -12.07 1.99
C TYR A 151 3.34 -12.95 1.01
N LEU A 152 3.57 -12.84 -0.30
CA LEU A 152 2.98 -13.71 -1.34
C LEU A 152 3.85 -14.92 -1.69
N SER A 153 5.02 -15.08 -1.05
CA SER A 153 5.86 -16.26 -1.25
C SER A 153 5.10 -17.56 -0.96
N PRO A 154 5.23 -18.61 -1.80
CA PRO A 154 4.63 -19.93 -1.56
C PRO A 154 5.05 -20.55 -0.22
N ALA A 155 6.20 -20.17 0.33
CA ALA A 155 6.65 -20.60 1.66
C ALA A 155 5.67 -20.24 2.78
N TYR A 156 4.81 -19.24 2.55
CA TYR A 156 3.79 -18.78 3.50
C TYR A 156 2.41 -19.39 3.27
N ASP A 157 2.20 -20.21 2.25
CA ASP A 157 0.89 -20.79 1.95
C ASP A 157 0.27 -21.59 3.10
N PRO A 158 1.04 -22.38 3.90
CA PRO A 158 0.46 -23.07 5.06
C PRO A 158 -0.14 -22.12 6.10
N VAL A 159 0.34 -20.88 6.20
CA VAL A 159 -0.16 -19.89 7.17
C VAL A 159 -1.02 -18.80 6.51
N ARG A 160 -1.22 -18.84 5.19
CA ARG A 160 -2.02 -17.87 4.44
C ARG A 160 -3.51 -18.14 4.68
N PRO A 161 -4.27 -17.17 5.22
CA PRO A 161 -5.70 -17.35 5.39
C PRO A 161 -6.42 -17.23 4.04
N ARG A 162 -7.51 -17.98 3.88
CA ARG A 162 -8.46 -17.84 2.76
C ARG A 162 -9.84 -17.52 3.30
N ILE A 163 -10.39 -16.36 2.97
CA ILE A 163 -11.75 -15.99 3.34
C ILE A 163 -12.72 -16.92 2.59
N VAL A 164 -13.64 -17.54 3.31
CA VAL A 164 -14.65 -18.45 2.74
C VAL A 164 -16.08 -17.92 2.87
N GLY A 165 -16.28 -16.87 3.68
CA GLY A 165 -17.58 -16.19 3.76
C GLY A 165 -17.59 -15.05 4.74
N VAL A 166 -18.50 -14.09 4.53
CA VAL A 166 -18.76 -12.98 5.45
C VAL A 166 -20.25 -12.86 5.69
N ARG A 167 -20.61 -12.72 6.97
CA ARG A 167 -21.98 -12.50 7.43
C ARG A 167 -22.00 -11.28 8.34
N ALA A 168 -22.76 -10.27 7.93
CA ALA A 168 -23.14 -9.15 8.80
C ALA A 168 -24.48 -9.49 9.50
N ALA A 169 -24.72 -8.90 10.66
CA ALA A 169 -25.99 -9.08 11.38
C ALA A 169 -27.21 -8.54 10.58
N ALA A 170 -27.00 -7.60 9.65
CA ALA A 170 -28.04 -7.03 8.80
C ALA A 170 -27.75 -7.25 7.30
N ALA A 171 -28.44 -8.22 6.69
CA ALA A 171 -28.66 -8.44 5.23
C ALA A 171 -27.44 -8.64 4.28
N PRO A 172 -27.61 -9.34 3.13
CA PRO A 172 -26.49 -9.94 2.37
C PRO A 172 -25.68 -9.02 1.45
N ALA A 173 -26.00 -7.73 1.32
CA ALA A 173 -25.40 -6.87 0.28
C ALA A 173 -24.77 -5.57 0.80
N ALA A 174 -24.98 -5.23 2.08
CA ALA A 174 -24.53 -3.97 2.67
C ALA A 174 -24.12 -4.22 4.11
N VAL A 175 -22.82 -4.29 4.36
CA VAL A 175 -22.34 -4.24 5.73
C VAL A 175 -22.65 -2.83 6.23
N ARG A 176 -23.66 -2.70 7.11
CA ARG A 176 -23.94 -1.47 7.87
C ARG A 176 -22.79 -1.29 8.88
N GLY A 177 -21.60 -0.99 8.38
CA GLY A 177 -20.36 -1.38 9.03
C GLY A 177 -19.90 -0.50 10.18
N TYR A 178 -20.67 0.49 10.62
CA TYR A 178 -20.22 1.35 11.72
C TYR A 178 -20.71 0.82 13.07
N GLY A 179 -19.77 0.42 13.92
CA GLY A 179 -20.07 -0.12 15.25
C GLY A 179 -20.77 -1.49 15.28
N GLU A 180 -21.12 -2.06 14.12
CA GLU A 180 -21.75 -3.39 14.03
C GLU A 180 -20.73 -4.53 14.04
N GLU A 181 -21.16 -5.69 14.56
CA GLU A 181 -20.40 -6.93 14.48
C GLU A 181 -20.46 -7.54 13.08
N ILE A 182 -19.28 -7.88 12.55
CA ILE A 182 -19.08 -8.55 11.28
C ILE A 182 -18.40 -9.88 11.57
N ARG A 183 -18.98 -10.98 11.08
CA ARG A 183 -18.41 -12.32 11.20
C ARG A 183 -17.75 -12.72 9.90
N VAL A 184 -16.46 -13.01 9.95
CA VAL A 184 -15.65 -13.44 8.81
C VAL A 184 -15.19 -14.87 9.04
N SER A 185 -15.60 -15.77 8.16
CA SER A 185 -15.14 -17.16 8.15
C SER A 185 -13.94 -17.28 7.21
N PHE A 186 -12.88 -17.94 7.68
CA PHE A 186 -11.67 -18.17 6.91
C PHE A 186 -11.08 -19.55 7.21
N CYS A 187 -10.35 -20.09 6.24
CA CYS A 187 -9.55 -21.30 6.40
C CYS A 187 -8.06 -20.94 6.51
N VAL A 188 -7.30 -21.68 7.31
CA VAL A 188 -5.83 -21.64 7.32
C VAL A 188 -5.28 -23.00 7.76
N THR A 189 -4.37 -23.56 6.97
CA THR A 189 -3.87 -24.93 7.16
C THR A 189 -3.07 -25.09 8.45
N ARG A 190 -2.19 -24.12 8.75
CA ARG A 190 -1.37 -24.08 9.96
C ARG A 190 -1.67 -22.80 10.72
N TYR A 191 -2.62 -22.88 11.64
CA TYR A 191 -2.94 -21.80 12.56
C TYR A 191 -1.86 -21.69 13.64
N LEU A 192 -1.36 -20.48 13.91
CA LEU A 192 -0.34 -20.25 14.95
C LEU A 192 -0.99 -19.89 16.27
N THR A 193 -1.56 -18.68 16.36
CA THR A 193 -2.17 -18.18 17.59
C THR A 193 -3.31 -17.21 17.27
N ARG A 194 -4.20 -17.00 18.25
CA ARG A 194 -5.24 -15.97 18.18
C ARG A 194 -4.69 -14.55 18.02
N SER A 195 -3.56 -14.25 18.69
CA SER A 195 -2.91 -12.94 18.58
C SER A 195 -2.27 -12.68 17.20
N ALA A 196 -2.07 -13.73 16.40
CA ALA A 196 -1.54 -13.61 15.05
C ALA A 196 -2.61 -13.18 14.02
N VAL A 197 -3.89 -13.17 14.38
CA VAL A 197 -5.00 -12.80 13.50
C VAL A 197 -5.29 -11.29 13.60
N SER A 198 -5.43 -10.63 12.46
CA SER A 198 -6.03 -9.29 12.36
C SER A 198 -6.96 -9.21 11.15
N VAL A 199 -7.98 -8.34 11.22
CA VAL A 199 -8.86 -8.05 10.07
C VAL A 199 -8.72 -6.58 9.75
N ARG A 200 -8.54 -6.29 8.46
CA ARG A 200 -8.21 -4.94 8.00
C ARG A 200 -9.02 -4.62 6.76
N ILE A 201 -9.43 -3.36 6.66
CA ILE A 201 -10.11 -2.83 5.49
C ILE A 201 -9.21 -1.76 4.86
N VAL A 202 -9.02 -1.84 3.55
CA VAL A 202 -8.20 -0.91 2.78
C VAL A 202 -9.10 -0.23 1.77
N ALA A 203 -9.14 1.11 1.80
CA ALA A 203 -9.79 1.87 0.73
C ALA A 203 -8.85 1.85 -0.49
N PRO A 204 -9.34 1.41 -1.67
CA PRO A 204 -8.53 1.48 -2.88
C PRO A 204 -8.19 2.94 -3.20
N SER A 205 -6.97 3.16 -3.70
CA SER A 205 -6.56 4.47 -4.16
C SER A 205 -6.96 4.70 -5.62
N PHE A 206 -7.22 5.96 -5.96
CA PHE A 206 -7.02 6.44 -7.32
C PHE A 206 -5.64 7.09 -7.34
N THR A 207 -4.72 6.56 -8.15
CA THR A 207 -3.32 6.98 -8.13
C THR A 207 -2.93 7.66 -9.43
N THR A 208 -2.46 8.90 -9.35
CA THR A 208 -1.86 9.62 -10.49
C THR A 208 -0.84 10.63 -9.97
N HIS A 209 0.20 10.92 -10.75
CA HIS A 209 1.23 11.91 -10.40
C HIS A 209 1.82 11.69 -9.00
N SER A 210 2.08 10.43 -8.64
CA SER A 210 2.62 10.03 -7.33
C SER A 210 1.72 10.37 -6.14
N PHE A 211 0.44 10.62 -6.41
CA PHE A 211 -0.57 10.93 -5.41
C PHE A 211 -1.63 9.83 -5.40
N ALA A 212 -1.70 9.09 -4.29
CA ALA A 212 -2.68 8.02 -4.06
C ALA A 212 -3.88 8.59 -3.31
N MET A 213 -4.83 9.19 -4.03
CA MET A 213 -6.06 9.76 -3.46
C MET A 213 -6.86 8.68 -2.73
N ASN A 214 -7.52 9.06 -1.63
CA ASN A 214 -8.46 8.22 -0.87
C ASN A 214 -7.86 7.02 -0.10
N GLN A 215 -6.59 6.68 -0.32
CA GLN A 215 -5.94 5.54 0.33
C GLN A 215 -5.99 5.65 1.86
N ARG A 216 -6.51 4.61 2.52
CA ARG A 216 -6.45 4.43 3.98
C ARG A 216 -6.57 2.96 4.34
N MET A 217 -6.01 2.60 5.49
CA MET A 217 -6.19 1.28 6.10
C MET A 217 -6.77 1.44 7.49
N VAL A 218 -7.79 0.65 7.81
CA VAL A 218 -8.37 0.58 9.16
C VAL A 218 -8.25 -0.84 9.66
N VAL A 219 -7.64 -0.99 10.84
CA VAL A 219 -7.58 -2.26 11.58
C VAL A 219 -8.86 -2.39 12.38
N LEU A 220 -9.65 -3.42 12.12
CA LEU A 220 -10.91 -3.65 12.82
C LEU A 220 -10.66 -4.33 14.17
N ARG A 221 -11.43 -3.92 15.18
CA ARG A 221 -11.30 -4.47 16.53
C ARG A 221 -11.85 -5.90 16.54
N ILE A 222 -11.01 -6.87 16.88
CA ILE A 222 -11.44 -8.26 17.08
C ILE A 222 -12.19 -8.37 18.42
N VAL A 223 -13.39 -8.92 18.36
CA VAL A 223 -14.18 -9.35 19.52
C VAL A 223 -13.79 -10.77 19.88
N ASP A 224 -13.79 -11.66 18.89
CA ASP A 224 -13.55 -13.08 19.13
C ASP A 224 -12.99 -13.83 17.92
N VAL A 225 -12.27 -14.93 18.17
CA VAL A 225 -11.82 -15.89 17.16
C VAL A 225 -12.15 -17.28 17.65
N LYS A 226 -12.98 -18.02 16.90
CA LYS A 226 -13.39 -19.39 17.22
C LYS A 226 -12.98 -20.34 16.11
N GLN A 227 -12.42 -21.49 16.48
CA GLN A 227 -12.26 -22.62 15.57
C GLN A 227 -13.63 -23.30 15.41
N LYS A 228 -13.99 -23.64 14.17
CA LYS A 228 -15.25 -24.31 13.80
C LYS A 228 -15.02 -25.75 13.37
N ALA A 229 -13.92 -25.99 12.67
CA ALA A 229 -13.43 -27.30 12.26
C ALA A 229 -11.89 -27.25 12.21
N SER A 230 -11.23 -28.34 11.81
CA SER A 230 -9.76 -28.47 11.83
C SER A 230 -9.01 -27.23 11.30
N ASP A 231 -9.32 -26.79 10.08
CA ASP A 231 -8.68 -25.65 9.43
C ASP A 231 -9.59 -24.41 9.28
N MET A 232 -10.81 -24.46 9.83
CA MET A 232 -11.83 -23.44 9.63
C MET A 232 -12.06 -22.62 10.91
N TYR A 233 -12.00 -21.30 10.75
CA TYR A 233 -12.10 -20.33 11.83
C TYR A 233 -13.15 -19.27 11.50
N THR A 234 -13.73 -18.69 12.53
CA THR A 234 -14.56 -17.48 12.43
C THR A 234 -13.95 -16.40 13.31
N VAL A 235 -13.67 -15.24 12.74
CA VAL A 235 -13.33 -14.02 13.47
C VAL A 235 -14.52 -13.07 13.48
N THR A 236 -14.91 -12.62 14.66
CA THR A 236 -15.90 -11.55 14.84
C THR A 236 -15.15 -10.25 15.08
N VAL A 237 -15.44 -9.24 14.26
CA VAL A 237 -14.87 -7.90 14.40
C VAL A 237 -15.96 -6.86 14.51
N VAL A 238 -15.63 -5.72 15.11
CA VAL A 238 -16.48 -4.53 15.06
C VAL A 238 -15.97 -3.63 13.95
N GLY A 239 -16.88 -3.21 13.07
CA GLY A 239 -16.52 -2.27 12.02
C GLY A 239 -16.18 -0.87 12.56
N PRO A 240 -15.76 0.08 11.70
CA PRO A 240 -15.21 1.37 12.15
C PRO A 240 -16.16 2.14 13.08
N SER A 241 -15.62 2.93 14.01
CA SER A 241 -16.45 3.66 14.97
C SER A 241 -17.19 4.84 14.33
N THR A 242 -16.58 5.52 13.34
CA THR A 242 -17.15 6.70 12.69
C THR A 242 -16.77 6.80 11.21
N ALA A 243 -17.53 7.59 10.46
CA ALA A 243 -17.30 7.86 9.04
C ALA A 243 -16.05 8.71 8.77
N GLU A 244 -15.57 9.48 9.74
CA GLU A 244 -14.35 10.27 9.61
C GLU A 244 -13.11 9.36 9.50
N ILE A 245 -13.10 8.25 10.25
CA ILE A 245 -12.03 7.24 10.19
C ILE A 245 -12.10 6.49 8.86
N ALA A 246 -13.28 5.98 8.50
CA ALA A 246 -13.51 5.21 7.30
C ALA A 246 -14.76 5.71 6.58
N PRO A 247 -14.68 6.67 5.64
CA PRO A 247 -15.83 7.19 4.92
C PRO A 247 -16.63 6.11 4.20
N PRO A 248 -17.95 6.31 3.97
CA PRO A 248 -18.75 5.38 3.21
C PRO A 248 -18.16 5.12 1.82
N GLY A 249 -18.18 3.86 1.38
CA GLY A 249 -17.55 3.46 0.13
C GLY A 249 -17.18 1.99 0.10
N TYR A 250 -16.51 1.58 -0.99
CA TYR A 250 -15.99 0.24 -1.14
C TYR A 250 -14.61 0.09 -0.49
N TYR A 251 -14.42 -1.00 0.21
CA TYR A 251 -13.16 -1.37 0.84
C TYR A 251 -12.81 -2.81 0.50
N MET A 252 -11.51 -3.07 0.34
CA MET A 252 -10.96 -4.41 0.32
C MET A 252 -10.79 -4.89 1.77
N MET A 253 -11.49 -5.94 2.17
CA MET A 253 -11.32 -6.58 3.48
C MET A 253 -10.36 -7.76 3.38
N PHE A 254 -9.35 -7.76 4.25
CA PHE A 254 -8.34 -8.79 4.36
C PHE A 254 -8.37 -9.41 5.75
N VAL A 255 -8.19 -10.74 5.82
CA VAL A 255 -7.74 -11.42 7.05
C VAL A 255 -6.23 -11.57 6.94
N VAL A 256 -5.51 -11.19 7.99
CA VAL A 256 -4.06 -11.36 8.08
C VAL A 256 -3.77 -12.33 9.22
N HIS A 257 -3.02 -13.38 8.94
CA HIS A 257 -2.57 -14.36 9.94
C HIS A 257 -1.05 -14.44 9.90
N ALA A 258 -0.40 -14.21 11.05
CA ALA A 258 1.06 -14.22 11.19
C ALA A 258 1.79 -13.30 10.20
N GLY A 259 1.20 -12.13 9.91
CA GLY A 259 1.73 -11.17 8.93
C GLY A 259 1.45 -11.52 7.47
N ILE A 260 0.71 -12.59 7.19
CA ILE A 260 0.40 -13.06 5.83
C ILE A 260 -1.08 -12.77 5.51
N PRO A 261 -1.38 -11.93 4.50
CA PRO A 261 -2.75 -11.60 4.14
C PRO A 261 -3.41 -12.67 3.26
N SER A 262 -4.72 -12.77 3.36
CA SER A 262 -5.58 -13.44 2.39
C SER A 262 -5.66 -12.66 1.08
N SER A 263 -6.31 -13.22 0.06
CA SER A 263 -6.99 -12.38 -0.93
C SER A 263 -8.14 -11.63 -0.26
N CYS A 264 -8.49 -10.46 -0.79
CA CYS A 264 -9.55 -9.64 -0.27
C CYS A 264 -10.93 -10.19 -0.65
N ILE A 265 -11.92 -9.71 0.08
CA ILE A 265 -13.27 -9.58 -0.44
C ILE A 265 -13.63 -8.09 -0.47
N TRP A 266 -14.53 -7.71 -1.36
CA TRP A 266 -15.08 -6.35 -1.36
C TRP A 266 -16.22 -6.23 -0.37
N ILE A 267 -16.16 -5.20 0.47
CA ILE A 267 -17.28 -4.78 1.32
C ILE A 267 -17.65 -3.34 0.99
N LYS A 268 -18.89 -2.96 1.27
CA LYS A 268 -19.35 -1.58 1.16
C LYS A 268 -19.74 -1.08 2.54
N LEU A 269 -19.08 -0.03 3.02
CA LEU A 269 -19.50 0.73 4.19
C LEU A 269 -20.58 1.72 3.78
N GLN A 270 -21.71 1.73 4.48
CA GLN A 270 -22.79 2.68 4.28
C GLN A 270 -23.11 3.38 5.61
N SER A 271 -23.32 4.69 5.56
CA SER A 271 -23.90 5.42 6.69
C SER A 271 -25.34 4.96 6.92
N ARG A 272 -25.86 5.18 8.13
CA ARG A 272 -27.28 5.02 8.42
C ARG A 272 -28.11 6.06 7.66
#